data_AF-A0AAD1RTH8-F1
#
_entry.id   AF-A0AAD1RTH8-F1
#
_cell.length_a   1.000
_cell.length_b   1.000
_cell.length_c   1.000
_cell.angle_alpha   90.00
_cell.angle_beta   90.00
_cell.angle_gamma   90.00
#
_symmetry.space_group_name_H-M   'P 1'
#
loop_
_entity.id
_entity.type
_entity.pdbx_description
1 polymer ?
#
loop_
_entity_poly.entity_id
_entity_poly.type
_entity_poly.pdbx_seq_one_letter_code
_entity_poly.pdbx_strand_id
1 'polypeptide(L)'
;MGTQLGEPPDTSRIGTRGASKTAQYEEARAIGKKLKSHWEASQAKEMMTIFNLSDKVLTTDHYSLLNKGHSFVPVSKADPFQLEIEMYKTQRVLYWNEIRKDNAPKLTQPIFKKHKKDIRTSNSSIKTFIQTVKVDTDMMMTKPPKYHQNLTLGERKALQDLSQDSSIVIHPVDKGGTTVIQSYQDYRREILRQLDDHTTYTRLTFDPVKKFQTRIKNQIDLGILNGFLDEKMAHPKHPVLYTLPK
;
A
#
# COMPACT_ATOMS: atom_id res chain seq x y z
N MET A 1 -33.85 -22.47 -73.33
CA MET A 1 -34.37 -23.33 -72.25
C MET A 1 -34.01 -22.66 -70.93
N GLY A 2 -34.96 -21.94 -70.34
CA GLY A 2 -34.81 -21.31 -69.03
C GLY A 2 -35.84 -21.92 -68.09
N THR A 3 -35.40 -22.31 -66.89
CA THR A 3 -36.27 -22.90 -65.87
C THR A 3 -36.47 -21.87 -64.75
N GLN A 4 -37.74 -21.60 -64.43
CA GLN A 4 -38.20 -20.76 -63.33
C GLN A 4 -39.08 -21.59 -62.37
N LEU A 5 -38.99 -21.23 -61.08
CA LEU A 5 -40.04 -21.16 -60.04
C LEU A 5 -40.66 -22.43 -59.42
N GLY A 6 -40.86 -22.32 -58.09
CA GLY A 6 -41.81 -23.09 -57.27
C GLY A 6 -41.69 -22.75 -55.78
N GLU A 7 -42.67 -22.01 -55.23
CA GLU A 7 -42.82 -21.61 -53.81
C GLU A 7 -43.25 -22.77 -52.88
N PRO A 8 -43.05 -22.67 -51.54
CA PRO A 8 -43.54 -23.66 -50.57
C PRO A 8 -44.95 -23.30 -50.00
N PRO A 9 -45.77 -24.31 -49.64
CA PRO A 9 -47.15 -24.07 -49.21
C PRO A 9 -47.34 -23.88 -47.70
N ASP A 10 -48.53 -23.36 -47.42
CA ASP A 10 -49.05 -22.66 -46.25
C ASP A 10 -49.33 -23.51 -44.99
N THR A 11 -49.26 -22.78 -43.88
CA THR A 11 -49.53 -23.10 -42.50
C THR A 11 -51.02 -23.32 -42.20
N SER A 12 -51.40 -24.51 -41.73
CA SER A 12 -52.48 -24.61 -40.73
C SER A 12 -52.41 -25.87 -39.88
N ARG A 13 -52.39 -25.63 -38.56
CA ARG A 13 -52.72 -26.49 -37.39
C ARG A 13 -51.54 -26.73 -36.43
N ILE A 14 -51.66 -26.16 -35.23
CA ILE A 14 -51.66 -26.82 -33.91
C ILE A 14 -51.41 -25.77 -32.80
N GLY A 15 -52.37 -25.65 -31.88
CA GLY A 15 -52.14 -25.67 -30.42
C GLY A 15 -51.36 -24.54 -29.72
N THR A 16 -52.07 -23.84 -28.83
CA THR A 16 -51.63 -23.39 -27.48
C THR A 16 -50.28 -22.67 -27.37
N ARG A 17 -50.26 -21.32 -27.24
CA ARG A 17 -49.06 -20.58 -26.76
C ARG A 17 -49.35 -19.13 -26.31
N GLY A 18 -50.21 -18.97 -25.30
CA GLY A 18 -50.45 -17.67 -24.66
C GLY A 18 -49.70 -17.44 -23.35
N ALA A 19 -49.53 -18.47 -22.52
CA ALA A 19 -48.99 -18.33 -21.15
C ALA A 19 -47.44 -18.31 -21.06
N SER A 20 -46.75 -18.84 -22.07
CA SER A 20 -45.29 -19.03 -22.00
C SER A 20 -44.49 -17.75 -22.24
N LYS A 21 -45.00 -16.79 -23.01
CA LYS A 21 -44.28 -15.53 -23.28
C LYS A 21 -44.37 -14.57 -22.07
N THR A 22 -45.55 -14.44 -21.45
CA THR A 22 -45.75 -13.60 -20.25
C THR A 22 -44.92 -14.10 -19.07
N ALA A 23 -44.87 -15.41 -18.84
CA ALA A 23 -44.02 -16.01 -17.81
C ALA A 23 -42.52 -15.72 -18.06
N GLN A 24 -42.05 -15.83 -19.30
CA GLN A 24 -40.66 -15.48 -19.67
C GLN A 24 -40.35 -13.99 -19.44
N TYR A 25 -41.29 -13.09 -19.74
CA TYR A 25 -41.13 -11.66 -19.48
C TYR A 25 -41.10 -11.32 -17.98
N GLU A 26 -41.93 -11.98 -17.17
CA GLU A 26 -41.91 -11.81 -15.71
C GLU A 26 -40.64 -12.36 -15.07
N GLU A 27 -40.14 -13.49 -15.57
CA GLU A 27 -38.88 -14.10 -15.14
C GLU A 27 -37.67 -13.21 -15.49
N ALA A 28 -37.61 -12.68 -16.72
CA ALA A 28 -36.58 -11.72 -17.12
C ALA A 28 -36.63 -10.42 -16.27
N ARG A 29 -37.83 -9.95 -15.92
CA ARG A 29 -38.01 -8.77 -15.05
C ARG A 29 -37.59 -9.05 -13.61
N ALA A 30 -37.85 -10.25 -13.09
CA ALA A 30 -37.41 -10.68 -11.77
C ALA A 30 -35.89 -10.83 -11.70
N ILE A 31 -35.27 -11.40 -12.73
CA ILE A 31 -33.81 -11.49 -12.89
C ILE A 31 -33.19 -10.09 -12.94
N GLY A 32 -33.77 -9.17 -13.72
CA GLY A 32 -33.32 -7.78 -13.79
C GLY A 32 -33.42 -7.05 -12.44
N LYS A 33 -34.51 -7.22 -11.69
CA LYS A 33 -34.65 -6.68 -10.33
C LYS A 33 -33.63 -7.28 -9.36
N LYS A 34 -33.38 -8.60 -9.43
CA LYS A 34 -32.42 -9.30 -8.58
C LYS A 34 -30.99 -8.83 -8.86
N LEU A 35 -30.60 -8.72 -10.14
CA LEU A 35 -29.31 -8.18 -10.57
C LEU A 35 -29.13 -6.73 -10.10
N LYS A 36 -30.16 -5.88 -10.24
CA LYS A 36 -30.15 -4.50 -9.75
C LYS A 36 -29.98 -4.42 -8.23
N SER A 37 -30.72 -5.25 -7.48
CA SER A 37 -30.60 -5.30 -6.01
C SER A 37 -29.22 -5.79 -5.54
N HIS A 38 -28.62 -6.74 -6.26
CA HIS A 38 -27.29 -7.27 -5.95
C HIS A 38 -26.20 -6.24 -6.29
N TRP A 39 -26.37 -5.49 -7.38
CA TRP A 39 -25.55 -4.33 -7.73
C TRP A 39 -25.63 -3.23 -6.65
N GLU A 40 -26.84 -2.86 -6.23
CA GLU A 40 -27.08 -1.85 -5.19
C GLU A 40 -26.53 -2.29 -3.83
N ALA A 41 -26.70 -3.55 -3.45
CA ALA A 41 -26.13 -4.12 -2.23
C ALA A 41 -24.60 -4.18 -2.28
N SER A 42 -24.01 -4.45 -3.45
CA SER A 42 -22.55 -4.47 -3.62
C SER A 42 -21.95 -3.06 -3.52
N GLN A 43 -22.62 -2.06 -4.09
CA GLN A 43 -22.25 -0.64 -3.93
C GLN A 43 -22.38 -0.18 -2.46
N ALA A 44 -23.46 -0.58 -1.79
CA ALA A 44 -23.64 -0.27 -0.36
C ALA A 44 -22.56 -0.94 0.51
N LYS A 45 -22.15 -2.18 0.20
CA LYS A 45 -21.06 -2.89 0.88
C LYS A 45 -19.69 -2.27 0.62
N GLU A 46 -19.43 -1.79 -0.60
CA GLU A 46 -18.24 -1.00 -0.96
C GLU A 46 -18.17 0.31 -0.18
N MET A 47 -19.30 1.02 -0.03
CA MET A 47 -19.35 2.23 0.81
C MET A 47 -19.18 1.90 2.30
N MET A 48 -19.62 0.72 2.75
CA MET A 48 -19.51 0.30 4.17
C MET A 48 -18.09 -0.01 4.63
N THR A 49 -17.13 -0.18 3.68
CA THR A 49 -15.71 -0.42 3.99
C THR A 49 -14.94 0.89 4.20
N ILE A 50 -15.52 2.03 3.80
CA ILE A 50 -14.88 3.34 3.89
C ILE A 50 -15.77 4.28 4.72
N PHE A 51 -15.32 4.64 5.92
CA PHE A 51 -16.02 5.62 6.75
C PHE A 51 -15.43 7.01 6.53
N ASN A 52 -16.18 7.85 5.83
CA ASN A 52 -15.84 9.26 5.65
C ASN A 52 -16.45 10.09 6.78
N LEU A 53 -15.60 10.58 7.68
CA LEU A 53 -15.93 11.46 8.80
C LEU A 53 -15.42 12.89 8.56
N SER A 54 -14.96 13.17 7.34
CA SER A 54 -14.60 14.50 6.89
C SER A 54 -15.74 15.13 6.09
N ASP A 55 -15.74 16.45 5.99
CA ASP A 55 -16.67 17.19 5.13
C ASP A 55 -16.34 17.07 3.63
N LYS A 56 -15.29 16.32 3.28
CA LYS A 56 -14.83 16.18 1.89
C LYS A 56 -15.77 15.30 1.10
N VAL A 57 -16.19 15.80 -0.06
CA VAL A 57 -16.91 15.00 -1.06
C VAL A 57 -15.93 14.16 -1.86
N LEU A 58 -16.05 12.84 -1.74
CA LEU A 58 -15.24 11.87 -2.47
C LEU A 58 -15.97 11.42 -3.73
N THR A 59 -15.25 11.30 -4.84
CA THR A 59 -15.82 10.79 -6.11
C THR A 59 -15.84 9.25 -6.13
N THR A 60 -16.55 8.66 -7.09
CA THR A 60 -16.58 7.20 -7.28
C THR A 60 -15.18 6.60 -7.45
N ASP A 61 -14.28 7.28 -8.15
CA ASP A 61 -12.89 6.84 -8.32
C ASP A 61 -12.10 6.83 -7.01
N HIS A 62 -12.40 7.74 -6.08
CA HIS A 62 -11.80 7.74 -4.75
C HIS A 62 -12.22 6.51 -3.95
N TYR A 63 -13.51 6.19 -3.95
CA TYR A 63 -14.02 5.00 -3.27
C TYR A 63 -13.47 3.72 -3.92
N SER A 64 -13.47 3.62 -5.25
CA SER A 64 -12.89 2.48 -5.99
C SER A 64 -11.43 2.25 -5.64
N LEU A 65 -10.63 3.32 -5.59
CA LEU A 65 -9.22 3.26 -5.20
C LEU A 65 -9.04 2.76 -3.76
N LEU A 66 -9.74 3.37 -2.80
CA LEU A 66 -9.62 3.06 -1.38
C LEU A 66 -10.08 1.63 -1.07
N ASN A 67 -11.09 1.13 -1.78
CA ASN A 67 -11.58 -0.24 -1.66
C ASN A 67 -10.59 -1.31 -2.14
N LYS A 68 -9.54 -0.94 -2.90
CA LYS A 68 -8.43 -1.88 -3.18
C LYS A 68 -7.62 -2.22 -1.94
N GLY A 69 -7.73 -1.41 -0.88
CA GLY A 69 -7.13 -1.64 0.43
C GLY A 69 -5.65 -1.23 0.54
N HIS A 70 -5.16 -1.16 1.77
CA HIS A 70 -3.80 -0.67 2.08
C HIS A 70 -2.67 -1.61 1.63
N SER A 71 -2.98 -2.87 1.32
CA SER A 71 -2.01 -3.83 0.76
C SER A 71 -1.88 -3.75 -0.76
N PHE A 72 -2.73 -2.95 -1.42
CA PHE A 72 -2.66 -2.76 -2.86
C PHE A 72 -1.42 -1.94 -3.24
N VAL A 73 -0.65 -2.45 -4.20
CA VAL A 73 0.55 -1.78 -4.71
C VAL A 73 0.29 -1.30 -6.14
N PRO A 74 0.21 0.03 -6.37
CA PRO A 74 0.11 0.57 -7.71
C PRO A 74 1.32 0.18 -8.56
N VAL A 75 1.08 -0.23 -9.81
CA VAL A 75 2.15 -0.44 -10.77
C VAL A 75 2.74 0.92 -11.16
N SER A 76 3.96 1.19 -10.73
CA SER A 76 4.72 2.38 -11.09
C SER A 76 5.68 2.07 -12.25
N LYS A 77 5.94 3.08 -13.08
CA LYS A 77 7.05 3.01 -14.03
C LYS A 77 8.37 3.13 -13.27
N ALA A 78 9.39 2.39 -13.67
CA ALA A 78 10.73 2.59 -13.14
C ALA A 78 11.23 3.99 -13.55
N ASP A 79 11.69 4.77 -12.57
CA ASP A 79 12.38 6.02 -12.82
C ASP A 79 13.88 5.73 -13.03
N PRO A 80 14.43 6.01 -14.23
CA PRO A 80 15.85 5.79 -14.51
C PRO A 80 16.78 6.46 -13.50
N PHE A 81 16.44 7.69 -13.08
CA PHE A 81 17.29 8.45 -12.17
C PHE A 81 17.29 7.85 -10.76
N GLN A 82 16.10 7.51 -10.25
CA GLN A 82 15.99 6.83 -8.97
C GLN A 82 16.71 5.48 -8.98
N LEU A 83 16.63 4.74 -10.10
CA LEU A 83 17.30 3.46 -10.26
C LEU A 83 18.83 3.59 -10.21
N GLU A 84 19.38 4.62 -10.86
CA GLU A 84 20.82 4.94 -10.78
C GLU A 84 21.26 5.24 -9.35
N ILE A 85 20.47 6.04 -8.61
CA ILE A 85 20.70 6.34 -7.19
C ILE A 85 20.71 5.06 -6.36
N GLU A 86 19.72 4.18 -6.54
CA GLU A 86 19.62 2.91 -5.82
C GLU A 86 20.78 1.97 -6.18
N MET A 87 21.23 1.97 -7.44
CA MET A 87 22.42 1.22 -7.85
C MET A 87 23.68 1.71 -7.15
N TYR A 88 23.87 3.03 -7.07
CA TYR A 88 24.99 3.63 -6.35
C TYR A 88 24.96 3.25 -4.86
N LYS A 89 23.79 3.34 -4.21
CA LYS A 89 23.63 2.94 -2.80
C LYS A 89 23.95 1.47 -2.60
N THR A 90 23.43 0.60 -3.46
CA THR A 90 23.66 -0.85 -3.40
C THR A 90 25.14 -1.18 -3.56
N GLN A 91 25.81 -0.60 -4.56
CA GLN A 91 27.26 -0.72 -4.75
C GLN A 91 28.02 -0.31 -3.49
N ARG A 92 27.64 0.83 -2.89
CA ARG A 92 28.28 1.34 -1.66
C ARG A 92 28.09 0.37 -0.48
N VAL A 93 26.89 -0.19 -0.31
CA VAL A 93 26.58 -1.17 0.76
C VAL A 93 27.42 -2.44 0.58
N LEU A 94 27.56 -2.95 -0.64
CA LEU A 94 28.40 -4.13 -0.92
C LEU A 94 29.86 -3.90 -0.52
N TYR A 95 30.42 -2.74 -0.86
CA TYR A 95 31.79 -2.39 -0.48
C TYR A 95 31.95 -2.23 1.04
N TRP A 96 30.96 -1.65 1.72
CA TRP A 96 30.98 -1.55 3.18
C TRP A 96 30.93 -2.93 3.85
N ASN A 97 30.13 -3.85 3.32
CA ASN A 97 29.98 -5.19 3.88
C ASN A 97 31.25 -6.03 3.71
N GLU A 98 31.97 -5.88 2.60
CA GLU A 98 33.29 -6.50 2.38
C GLU A 98 34.29 -6.06 3.46
N ILE A 99 34.48 -4.74 3.62
CA ILE A 99 35.42 -4.19 4.62
C ILE A 99 35.03 -4.56 6.05
N ARG A 100 33.72 -4.64 6.33
CA ARG A 100 33.21 -5.00 7.67
C ARG A 100 33.52 -6.44 8.04
N LYS A 101 33.57 -7.37 7.08
CA LYS A 101 34.00 -8.75 7.35
C LYS A 101 35.47 -8.81 7.80
N ASP A 102 36.30 -7.90 7.29
CA ASP A 102 37.73 -7.86 7.61
C ASP A 102 38.07 -7.02 8.86
N ASN A 103 37.13 -6.19 9.34
CA ASN A 103 37.36 -5.29 10.46
C ASN A 103 36.29 -5.46 11.55
N ALA A 104 36.57 -6.33 12.53
CA ALA A 104 35.88 -6.26 13.82
C ALA A 104 36.11 -4.87 14.46
N PRO A 105 35.09 -4.25 15.07
CA PRO A 105 35.22 -2.87 15.55
C PRO A 105 36.24 -2.77 16.69
N LYS A 106 37.28 -1.95 16.50
CA LYS A 106 38.10 -1.44 17.61
C LYS A 106 37.30 -0.37 18.35
N LEU A 107 37.25 -0.46 19.68
CA LEU A 107 36.41 0.34 20.60
C LEU A 107 36.70 1.86 20.66
N THR A 108 37.55 2.40 19.79
CA THR A 108 37.91 3.82 19.78
C THR A 108 37.39 4.49 18.51
N GLN A 109 36.16 5.01 18.56
CA GLN A 109 35.65 5.88 17.50
C GLN A 109 36.18 7.31 17.74
N PRO A 110 36.81 7.97 16.76
CA PRO A 110 37.31 9.33 16.91
C PRO A 110 36.15 10.36 17.03
N ILE A 111 36.40 11.44 17.79
CA ILE A 111 35.42 12.51 18.11
C ILE A 111 34.89 13.21 16.83
N PHE A 112 35.70 13.26 15.77
CA PHE A 112 35.30 13.84 14.48
C PHE A 112 35.22 12.76 13.40
N LYS A 113 34.08 12.72 12.68
CA LYS A 113 33.92 11.88 11.48
C LYS A 113 34.84 12.42 10.39
N LYS A 114 35.94 11.74 10.10
CA LYS A 114 36.76 12.06 8.91
C LYS A 114 35.90 11.96 7.65
N HIS A 115 36.15 12.85 6.68
CA HIS A 115 35.52 12.76 5.35
C HIS A 115 35.71 11.35 4.80
N LYS A 116 34.61 10.65 4.52
CA LYS A 116 34.65 9.27 4.04
C LYS A 116 35.15 9.29 2.60
N LYS A 117 36.38 8.83 2.36
CA LYS A 117 36.84 8.55 1.00
C LYS A 117 35.91 7.52 0.37
N ASP A 118 35.68 7.63 -0.94
CA ASP A 118 34.92 6.61 -1.64
C ASP A 118 35.66 5.27 -1.54
N ILE A 119 34.94 4.31 -0.97
CA ILE A 119 35.45 2.98 -0.76
C ILE A 119 35.50 2.27 -2.11
N ARG A 120 36.62 1.61 -2.38
CA ARG A 120 36.79 0.76 -3.54
C ARG A 120 37.06 -0.66 -3.06
N THR A 121 36.38 -1.62 -3.66
CA THR A 121 36.63 -3.04 -3.45
C THR A 121 37.88 -3.48 -4.23
N SER A 122 38.69 -4.36 -3.64
CA SER A 122 39.71 -5.11 -4.38
C SER A 122 39.13 -6.41 -4.97
N ASN A 123 38.04 -6.93 -4.41
CA ASN A 123 37.42 -8.19 -4.80
C ASN A 123 36.80 -8.16 -6.21
N SER A 124 37.36 -9.00 -7.08
CA SER A 124 36.94 -9.13 -8.47
C SER A 124 35.50 -9.62 -8.62
N SER A 125 35.04 -10.54 -7.78
CA SER A 125 33.67 -11.08 -7.85
C SER A 125 32.61 -10.01 -7.57
N ILE A 126 32.86 -9.13 -6.59
CA ILE A 126 31.96 -8.01 -6.27
C ILE A 126 31.90 -7.02 -7.45
N LYS A 127 33.04 -6.71 -8.07
CA LYS A 127 33.09 -5.85 -9.27
C LYS A 127 32.30 -6.45 -10.42
N THR A 128 32.52 -7.73 -10.72
CA THR A 128 31.82 -8.44 -11.79
C THR A 128 30.32 -8.45 -11.53
N PHE A 129 29.89 -8.79 -10.31
CA PHE A 129 28.46 -8.78 -9.95
C PHE A 129 27.83 -7.40 -10.18
N ILE A 130 28.44 -6.33 -9.68
CA ILE A 130 27.93 -4.96 -9.87
C ILE A 130 27.84 -4.62 -11.35
N GLN A 131 28.86 -4.99 -12.14
CA GLN A 131 28.87 -4.70 -13.57
C GLN A 131 27.77 -5.48 -14.32
N THR A 132 27.59 -6.77 -14.00
CA THR A 132 26.52 -7.59 -14.57
C THR A 132 25.15 -7.00 -14.25
N VAL A 133 24.90 -6.66 -12.98
CA VAL A 133 23.64 -6.04 -12.55
C VAL A 133 23.39 -4.71 -13.28
N LYS A 134 24.42 -3.87 -13.46
CA LYS A 134 24.30 -2.62 -14.23
C LYS A 134 23.87 -2.87 -15.68
N VAL A 135 24.54 -3.81 -16.36
CA VAL A 135 24.21 -4.16 -17.75
C VAL A 135 22.78 -4.71 -17.84
N ASP A 136 22.38 -5.61 -16.94
CA ASP A 136 21.04 -6.18 -16.92
C ASP A 136 19.98 -5.09 -16.65
N THR A 137 20.28 -4.16 -15.75
CA THR A 137 19.41 -3.04 -15.42
C THR A 137 19.25 -2.10 -16.62
N ASP A 138 20.35 -1.74 -17.30
CA ASP A 138 20.33 -0.91 -18.51
C ASP A 138 19.56 -1.60 -19.64
N MET A 139 19.71 -2.92 -19.78
CA MET A 139 18.93 -3.71 -20.74
C MET A 139 17.42 -3.68 -20.41
N MET A 140 17.05 -3.80 -19.13
CA MET A 140 15.67 -3.67 -18.69
C MET A 140 15.10 -2.26 -18.93
N MET A 141 15.91 -1.21 -18.80
CA MET A 141 15.46 0.17 -19.05
C MET A 141 15.30 0.48 -20.53
N THR A 142 16.16 -0.07 -21.39
CA THR A 142 16.08 0.10 -22.86
C THR A 142 14.97 -0.73 -23.49
N LYS A 143 14.62 -1.88 -22.90
CA LYS A 143 13.53 -2.75 -23.33
C LYS A 143 12.65 -3.12 -22.14
N PRO A 144 11.85 -2.16 -21.63
CA PRO A 144 11.04 -2.40 -20.44
C PRO A 144 10.03 -3.52 -20.69
N PRO A 145 9.85 -4.45 -19.73
CA PRO A 145 8.83 -5.48 -19.84
C PRO A 145 7.46 -4.81 -19.96
N LYS A 146 6.57 -5.39 -20.78
CA LYS A 146 5.19 -4.92 -20.86
C LYS A 146 4.48 -5.27 -19.55
N TYR A 147 4.06 -4.26 -18.80
CA TYR A 147 3.21 -4.44 -17.63
C TYR A 147 1.85 -3.81 -17.84
N HIS A 148 0.82 -4.47 -17.32
CA HIS A 148 -0.54 -3.95 -17.32
C HIS A 148 -0.69 -2.97 -16.16
N GLN A 149 -1.28 -1.83 -16.47
CA GLN A 149 -1.65 -0.84 -15.46
C GLN A 149 -2.79 -1.39 -14.60
N ASN A 150 -2.61 -1.40 -13.28
CA ASN A 150 -3.61 -1.89 -12.33
C ASN A 150 -4.48 -0.77 -11.71
N LEU A 151 -4.29 0.47 -12.16
CA LEU A 151 -5.12 1.63 -11.83
C LEU A 151 -5.63 2.31 -13.10
N THR A 152 -6.90 2.69 -13.10
CA THR A 152 -7.49 3.53 -14.14
C THR A 152 -6.91 4.95 -14.09
N LEU A 153 -7.18 5.78 -15.10
CA LEU A 153 -6.77 7.20 -15.07
C LEU A 153 -7.46 7.97 -13.95
N GLY A 154 -8.75 7.70 -13.71
CA GLY A 154 -9.54 8.30 -12.63
C GLY A 154 -8.98 7.93 -11.25
N GLU A 155 -8.69 6.65 -11.01
CA GLU A 155 -8.10 6.19 -9.75
C GLU A 155 -6.70 6.75 -9.52
N ARG A 156 -5.91 6.94 -10.58
CA ARG A 156 -4.58 7.56 -10.49
C ARG A 156 -4.67 9.02 -10.06
N LYS A 157 -5.63 9.75 -10.62
CA LYS A 157 -5.93 11.13 -10.24
C LYS A 157 -6.43 11.18 -8.80
N ALA A 158 -7.37 10.30 -8.43
CA ALA A 158 -7.85 10.20 -7.05
C ALA A 158 -6.72 9.91 -6.05
N LEU A 159 -5.76 9.05 -6.41
CA LEU A 159 -4.59 8.77 -5.57
C LEU A 159 -3.73 10.03 -5.37
N GLN A 160 -3.48 10.76 -6.44
CA GLN A 160 -2.77 12.03 -6.37
C GLN A 160 -3.53 13.06 -5.51
N ASP A 161 -4.82 13.24 -5.78
CA ASP A 161 -5.70 14.18 -5.09
C ASP A 161 -5.78 13.88 -3.59
N LEU A 162 -5.85 12.60 -3.18
CA LEU A 162 -5.81 12.20 -1.77
C LEU A 162 -4.43 12.39 -1.15
N SER A 163 -3.35 12.03 -1.85
CA SER A 163 -1.99 12.12 -1.31
C SER A 163 -1.52 13.57 -1.07
N GLN A 164 -2.02 14.51 -1.87
CA GLN A 164 -1.65 15.92 -1.79
C GLN A 164 -2.56 16.70 -0.83
N ASP A 165 -3.67 16.12 -0.40
CA ASP A 165 -4.62 16.77 0.48
C ASP A 165 -4.19 16.67 1.95
N SER A 166 -3.76 17.80 2.50
CA SER A 166 -3.37 17.93 3.91
C SER A 166 -4.54 18.25 4.85
N SER A 167 -5.74 18.47 4.31
CA SER A 167 -6.94 18.74 5.11
C SER A 167 -7.57 17.48 5.70
N ILE A 168 -7.20 16.30 5.19
CA ILE A 168 -7.72 15.01 5.62
C ILE A 168 -6.59 14.10 6.13
N VAL A 169 -6.98 13.15 6.96
CA VAL A 169 -6.12 12.06 7.44
C VAL A 169 -6.82 10.74 7.14
N ILE A 170 -6.08 9.80 6.53
CA ILE A 170 -6.59 8.50 6.13
C ILE A 170 -5.93 7.43 7.00
N HIS A 171 -6.73 6.67 7.73
CA HIS A 171 -6.25 5.64 8.67
C HIS A 171 -6.82 4.25 8.36
N PRO A 172 -6.00 3.19 8.38
CA PRO A 172 -6.50 1.83 8.48
C PRO A 172 -7.13 1.62 9.86
N VAL A 173 -8.31 1.01 9.91
CA VAL A 173 -8.93 0.59 11.17
C VAL A 173 -8.38 -0.79 11.56
N ASP A 174 -7.92 -0.89 12.80
CA ASP A 174 -7.27 -2.08 13.39
C ASP A 174 -8.11 -3.37 13.32
N LYS A 175 -9.43 -3.23 13.10
CA LYS A 175 -10.38 -4.35 13.03
C LYS A 175 -11.21 -4.29 11.74
N GLY A 176 -10.83 -5.09 10.74
CA GLY A 176 -11.71 -5.40 9.60
C GLY A 176 -11.37 -4.78 8.24
N GLY A 177 -10.15 -4.26 8.05
CA GLY A 177 -9.71 -3.78 6.72
C GLY A 177 -10.43 -2.53 6.22
N THR A 178 -11.15 -1.87 7.12
CA THR A 178 -11.91 -0.65 6.87
C THR A 178 -10.98 0.57 6.86
N THR A 179 -11.25 1.52 5.98
CA THR A 179 -10.51 2.80 5.91
C THR A 179 -11.35 3.92 6.50
N VAL A 180 -10.79 4.70 7.43
CA VAL A 180 -11.43 5.91 7.96
C VAL A 180 -10.76 7.13 7.35
N ILE A 181 -11.57 8.10 6.94
CA ILE A 181 -11.13 9.40 6.45
C ILE A 181 -11.64 10.45 7.43
N GLN A 182 -10.74 11.22 8.01
CA GLN A 182 -11.09 12.21 9.03
C GLN A 182 -10.54 13.58 8.64
N SER A 183 -11.24 14.64 9.03
CA SER A 183 -10.70 16.01 8.99
C SER A 183 -9.45 16.12 9.85
N TYR A 184 -8.37 16.71 9.31
CA TYR A 184 -7.14 16.95 10.05
C TYR A 184 -7.36 17.83 11.29
N GLN A 185 -8.28 18.80 11.19
CA GLN A 185 -8.56 19.72 12.31
C GLN A 185 -9.22 18.99 13.48
N ASP A 186 -10.16 18.09 13.20
CA ASP A 186 -10.84 17.30 14.24
C ASP A 186 -9.90 16.24 14.81
N TYR A 187 -9.08 15.60 13.96
CA TYR A 187 -8.02 14.69 14.39
C TYR A 187 -7.06 15.39 15.37
N ARG A 188 -6.55 16.57 14.99
CA ARG A 188 -5.64 17.36 15.83
C ARG A 188 -6.30 17.78 17.14
N ARG A 189 -7.57 18.22 17.09
CA ARG A 189 -8.32 18.63 18.28
C ARG A 189 -8.46 17.46 19.26
N GLU A 190 -8.81 16.28 18.78
CA GLU A 190 -8.97 15.09 19.63
C GLU A 190 -7.64 14.65 20.24
N ILE A 191 -6.55 14.65 19.46
CA ILE A 191 -5.20 14.37 19.98
C ILE A 191 -4.83 15.34 21.11
N LEU A 192 -5.02 16.64 20.89
CA LEU A 192 -4.71 17.63 21.92
C LEU A 192 -5.59 17.47 23.16
N ARG A 193 -6.88 17.19 22.98
CA ARG A 193 -7.81 16.91 24.08
C ARG A 193 -7.37 15.71 24.92
N GLN A 194 -6.86 14.64 24.30
CA GLN A 194 -6.35 13.46 25.01
C GLN A 194 -5.01 13.74 25.70
N LEU A 195 -4.12 14.50 25.06
CA LEU A 195 -2.83 14.88 25.66
C LEU A 195 -2.96 15.86 26.84
N ASP A 196 -4.04 16.64 26.86
CA ASP A 196 -4.37 17.57 27.96
C ASP A 196 -5.13 16.90 29.11
N ASP A 197 -5.40 15.59 29.03
CA ASP A 197 -6.03 14.85 30.12
C ASP A 197 -5.08 14.66 31.31
N HIS A 198 -5.19 15.58 32.28
CA HIS A 198 -4.46 15.55 33.55
C HIS A 198 -4.97 14.50 34.56
N THR A 199 -6.10 13.83 34.29
CA THR A 199 -6.59 12.75 35.14
C THR A 199 -5.88 11.43 34.84
N THR A 200 -5.55 11.19 33.58
CA THR A 200 -4.86 9.97 33.12
C THR A 200 -3.36 10.17 32.92
N TYR A 201 -2.93 11.34 32.44
CA TYR A 201 -1.53 11.60 32.08
C TYR A 201 -0.89 12.69 32.95
N THR A 202 0.42 12.58 33.18
CA THR A 202 1.20 13.58 33.92
C THR A 202 2.22 14.24 33.00
N ARG A 203 2.29 15.58 33.02
CA ARG A 203 3.27 16.33 32.26
C ARG A 203 4.68 16.09 32.80
N LEU A 204 5.58 15.68 31.91
CA LEU A 204 6.98 15.47 32.26
C LEU A 204 7.75 16.78 32.23
N THR A 205 8.65 16.95 33.20
CA THR A 205 9.53 18.13 33.31
C THR A 205 10.80 18.02 32.46
N PHE A 206 11.14 16.80 32.01
CA PHE A 206 12.28 16.51 31.14
C PHE A 206 11.94 15.38 30.18
N ASP A 207 12.64 15.34 29.04
CA ASP A 207 12.52 14.24 28.08
C ASP A 207 13.16 12.95 28.65
N PRO A 208 12.37 11.91 28.96
CA PRO A 208 12.89 10.68 29.55
C PRO A 208 13.37 9.67 28.49
N VAL A 209 13.26 9.98 27.18
CA VAL A 209 13.50 9.02 26.09
C VAL A 209 14.86 8.36 26.21
N LYS A 210 15.93 9.13 26.46
CA LYS A 210 17.28 8.57 26.63
C LYS A 210 17.36 7.59 27.81
N LYS A 211 16.75 7.95 28.94
CA LYS A 211 16.72 7.09 30.15
C LYS A 211 16.02 5.76 29.85
N PHE A 212 14.88 5.81 29.17
CA PHE A 212 14.15 4.60 28.79
C PHE A 212 14.89 3.78 27.74
N GLN A 213 15.49 4.42 26.73
CA GLN A 213 16.31 3.74 25.73
C GLN A 213 17.49 2.98 26.36
N THR A 214 18.22 3.61 27.30
CA THR A 214 19.29 2.93 28.04
C THR A 214 18.76 1.73 28.83
N ARG A 215 17.62 1.90 29.53
CA ARG A 215 17.02 0.82 30.31
C ARG A 215 16.54 -0.35 29.42
N ILE A 216 15.89 -0.05 28.31
CA ILE A 216 15.44 -1.05 27.32
C ILE A 216 16.66 -1.79 26.76
N LYS A 217 17.71 -1.05 26.37
CA LYS A 217 18.96 -1.64 25.88
C LYS A 217 19.58 -2.60 26.90
N ASN A 218 19.70 -2.18 28.15
CA ASN A 218 20.27 -3.04 29.19
C ASN A 218 19.45 -4.33 29.38
N GLN A 219 18.11 -4.26 29.30
CA GLN A 219 17.25 -5.44 29.39
C GLN A 219 17.39 -6.36 28.17
N ILE A 220 17.54 -5.78 26.97
CA ILE A 220 17.84 -6.52 25.74
C ILE A 220 19.20 -7.24 25.87
N ASP A 221 20.24 -6.54 26.31
CA ASP A 221 21.59 -7.09 26.47
C ASP A 221 21.59 -8.25 27.49
N LEU A 222 20.85 -8.10 28.60
CA LEU A 222 20.63 -9.19 29.56
C LEU A 222 19.84 -10.36 28.97
N GLY A 223 18.81 -10.09 28.17
CA GLY A 223 18.02 -11.12 27.51
C GLY A 223 18.83 -11.93 26.49
N ILE A 224 19.73 -11.27 25.75
CA ILE A 224 20.67 -11.93 24.83
C ILE A 224 21.69 -12.77 25.62
N LEU A 225 22.26 -12.21 26.69
CA LEU A 225 23.25 -12.92 27.52
C LEU A 225 22.67 -14.20 28.14
N ASN A 226 21.40 -14.16 28.56
CA ASN A 226 20.71 -15.31 29.15
C ASN A 226 20.08 -16.25 28.09
N GLY A 227 20.25 -15.96 26.79
CA GLY A 227 19.71 -16.79 25.71
C GLY A 227 18.19 -16.71 25.52
N PHE A 228 17.52 -15.72 26.10
CA PHE A 228 16.07 -15.50 25.95
C PHE A 228 15.70 -14.75 24.68
N LEU A 229 16.64 -13.98 24.11
CA LEU A 229 16.45 -13.17 22.91
C LEU A 229 17.54 -13.44 21.88
N ASP A 230 17.14 -13.55 20.61
CA ASP A 230 18.06 -13.56 19.47
C ASP A 230 18.36 -12.12 19.03
N GLU A 231 19.57 -11.85 18.54
CA GLU A 231 20.05 -10.50 18.19
C GLU A 231 19.16 -9.83 17.11
N LYS A 232 18.49 -10.65 16.29
CA LYS A 232 17.54 -10.23 15.25
C LYS A 232 16.21 -9.71 15.79
N MET A 233 15.84 -10.07 17.02
CA MET A 233 14.58 -9.67 17.66
C MET A 233 14.71 -8.39 18.49
N ALA A 234 15.93 -7.87 18.65
CA ALA A 234 16.29 -6.77 19.53
C ALA A 234 16.07 -5.36 18.94
N HIS A 235 14.91 -5.10 18.34
CA HIS A 235 14.58 -3.82 17.71
C HIS A 235 13.31 -3.20 18.30
N PRO A 236 13.42 -2.46 19.44
CA PRO A 236 12.26 -1.86 20.08
C PRO A 236 11.58 -0.84 19.17
N LYS A 237 10.28 -1.01 18.93
CA LYS A 237 9.45 -0.05 18.19
C LYS A 237 8.99 1.06 19.13
N HIS A 238 9.06 2.31 18.67
CA HIS A 238 8.51 3.44 19.41
C HIS A 238 6.99 3.46 19.18
N PRO A 239 6.16 3.47 20.25
CA PRO A 239 4.72 3.59 20.09
C PRO A 239 4.39 4.96 19.51
N VAL A 240 3.50 4.98 18.52
CA VAL A 240 2.97 6.21 17.92
C VAL A 240 1.55 6.38 18.42
N LEU A 241 1.23 7.55 18.98
CA LEU A 241 -0.13 7.88 19.36
C LEU A 241 -0.91 8.27 18.09
N TYR A 242 -2.00 7.56 17.85
CA TYR A 242 -3.00 7.91 16.85
C TYR A 242 -4.38 7.71 17.47
N THR A 243 -5.35 8.50 17.04
CA THR A 243 -6.72 8.43 17.53
C THR A 243 -7.64 8.06 16.39
N LEU A 244 -8.47 7.05 16.61
CA LEU A 244 -9.67 6.88 15.81
C LEU A 244 -10.80 7.68 16.45
N PRO A 245 -11.62 8.36 15.65
CA PRO A 245 -12.84 9.01 16.15
C PRO A 245 -13.75 7.95 16.80
N LYS A 246 -14.34 8.32 17.93
CA LYS A 246 -15.27 7.48 18.69
C LYS A 246 -16.68 7.53 18.09
#